data_AF-A0A1B1ME22-F1
#
_entry.id   AF-A0A1B1ME22-F1
#
_cell.length_a   1.000
_cell.length_b   1.000
_cell.length_c   1.000
_cell.angle_alpha   90.00
_cell.angle_beta   90.00
_cell.angle_gamma   90.00
#
_symmetry.space_group_name_H-M   'P 1'
#
loop_
_entity.id
_entity.type
_entity.pdbx_description
1 polymer ?
#
loop_
_entity_poly.entity_id
_entity_poly.type
_entity_poly.pdbx_seq_one_letter_code
_entity_poly.pdbx_strand_id
1 'polypeptide(L)'
;MIANKSSTKVANVLAAGPEGARVAVCQVAGRRWATLEGRAFVRTEPEPVAEAVRRYAERYERTPAPNPDRVVIEIELTRAMGHG
;
A
#
# COMPACT_ATOMS: atom_id res chain seq x y z
N MET A 1 0.87 -0.94 -1.58
CA MET A 1 -0.50 -1.06 -2.17
C MET A 1 -0.62 -0.13 -3.37
N ILE A 2 -1.45 -0.47 -4.37
CA ILE A 2 -1.71 0.43 -5.52
C ILE A 2 -2.89 1.36 -5.23
N ALA A 3 -2.84 2.60 -5.72
CA ALA A 3 -3.88 3.61 -5.54
C ALA A 3 -3.89 4.64 -6.70
N ASN A 4 -4.94 5.46 -6.79
CA ASN A 4 -4.94 6.63 -7.66
C ASN A 4 -4.31 7.83 -6.95
N LYS A 5 -3.50 8.62 -7.68
CA LYS A 5 -2.79 9.79 -7.14
C LYS A 5 -3.69 10.83 -6.46
N SER A 6 -4.94 10.97 -6.92
CA SER A 6 -5.92 11.93 -6.38
C SER A 6 -6.70 11.42 -5.16
N SER A 7 -6.45 10.19 -4.71
CA SER A 7 -7.22 9.60 -3.61
C SER A 7 -6.81 10.18 -2.25
N THR A 8 -7.78 10.27 -1.32
CA THR A 8 -7.55 10.77 0.05
C THR A 8 -6.43 10.04 0.77
N LYS A 9 -6.29 8.72 0.57
CA LYS A 9 -5.21 7.93 1.17
C LYS A 9 -3.82 8.38 0.69
N VAL A 10 -3.70 8.79 -0.57
CA VAL A 10 -2.46 9.34 -1.12
C VAL A 10 -2.22 10.73 -0.54
N ALA A 11 -3.24 11.59 -0.51
CA ALA A 11 -3.14 12.92 0.11
C ALA A 11 -2.69 12.85 1.59
N ASN A 12 -3.25 11.92 2.37
CA ASN A 12 -2.89 11.71 3.77
C ASN A 12 -1.42 11.29 3.93
N VAL A 13 -0.90 10.45 3.03
CA VAL A 13 0.51 10.02 3.08
C VAL A 13 1.44 11.17 2.68
N LEU A 14 1.11 11.91 1.62
CA LEU A 14 1.91 13.06 1.16
C LEU A 14 1.98 14.17 2.21
N ALA A 15 0.89 14.40 2.95
CA ALA A 15 0.83 15.42 4.01
C ALA A 15 1.82 15.16 5.17
N ALA A 16 2.30 13.93 5.35
CA ALA A 16 3.28 13.61 6.39
C ALA A 16 4.72 14.02 6.04
N GLY A 17 4.98 14.43 4.79
CA GLY A 17 6.29 14.88 4.35
C GLY A 17 7.34 13.76 4.29
N PRO A 18 8.65 14.10 4.33
CA PRO A 18 9.75 13.18 4.06
C PRO A 18 9.94 12.09 5.13
N GLU A 19 9.42 12.29 6.34
CA GLU A 19 9.50 11.33 7.45
C GLU A 19 8.52 10.15 7.31
N GLY A 20 7.61 10.21 6.34
CA GLY A 20 6.62 9.18 6.07
C GLY A 20 5.45 9.14 7.07
N ALA A 21 4.27 8.81 6.55
CA ALA A 21 3.06 8.75 7.36
C ALA A 21 3.03 7.50 8.23
N ARG A 22 2.64 7.62 9.51
CA ARG A 22 2.32 6.44 10.31
C ARG A 22 1.06 5.80 9.76
N VAL A 23 1.14 4.52 9.41
CA VAL A 23 0.01 3.78 8.85
C VAL A 23 -0.11 2.39 9.47
N ALA A 24 -1.31 1.83 9.36
CA ALA A 24 -1.60 0.44 9.65
C ALA A 24 -2.38 -0.20 8.49
N VAL A 25 -2.05 -1.43 8.15
CA VAL A 25 -2.85 -2.29 7.27
C VAL A 25 -3.41 -3.44 8.12
N CYS A 26 -4.73 -3.52 8.18
CA CYS A 26 -5.43 -4.56 8.93
C CYS A 26 -6.11 -5.54 7.97
N GLN A 27 -5.96 -6.84 8.23
CA GLN A 27 -6.61 -7.91 7.51
C GLN A 27 -7.30 -8.83 8.52
N VAL A 28 -8.52 -9.25 8.22
CA VAL A 28 -9.32 -10.13 9.08
C VAL A 28 -9.94 -11.25 8.23
N ALA A 29 -9.90 -12.47 8.74
CA ALA A 29 -10.45 -13.67 8.12
C ALA A 29 -10.99 -14.62 9.20
N GLY A 30 -12.26 -14.41 9.58
CA GLY A 30 -12.89 -15.13 10.69
C GLY A 30 -12.21 -14.79 12.02
N ARG A 31 -11.72 -15.81 12.74
CA ARG A 31 -10.96 -15.62 14.00
C ARG A 31 -9.52 -15.15 13.78
N ARG A 32 -9.03 -15.23 12.54
CA ARG A 32 -7.66 -14.87 12.19
C ARG A 32 -7.58 -13.40 11.83
N TRP A 33 -6.57 -12.70 12.31
CA TRP A 33 -6.35 -11.31 11.97
C TRP A 33 -4.86 -10.97 11.99
N ALA A 34 -4.50 -9.96 11.21
CA ALA A 34 -3.16 -9.38 11.19
C ALA A 34 -3.23 -7.88 11.01
N THR A 35 -2.42 -7.15 11.78
CA THR A 35 -2.19 -5.71 11.67
C THR A 35 -0.71 -5.46 11.44
N LEU A 36 -0.39 -4.76 10.35
CA LEU A 36 0.96 -4.38 9.98
C LEU A 36 1.09 -2.87 10.08
N GLU A 37 1.97 -2.38 10.94
CA GLU A 37 2.21 -0.96 11.19
C GLU A 37 3.56 -0.52 10.63
N GLY A 38 3.63 0.70 10.13
CA GLY A 38 4.84 1.20 9.49
C GLY A 38 4.80 2.66 9.08
N ARG A 39 5.84 3.05 8.34
CA ARG A 39 5.96 4.34 7.67
C ARG A 39 5.59 4.21 6.20
N ALA A 40 4.68 5.04 5.74
CA ALA A 40 4.21 5.04 4.37
C ALA A 40 4.83 6.16 3.54
N PHE A 41 5.11 5.83 2.29
CA PHE A 41 5.62 6.74 1.26
C PHE A 41 4.85 6.53 -0.04
N VAL A 42 4.67 7.61 -0.80
CA VAL A 42 4.10 7.51 -2.16
C VAL A 42 5.25 7.37 -3.15
N ARG A 43 5.22 6.30 -3.93
CA ARG A 43 6.11 6.07 -5.09
C ARG A 43 5.34 6.28 -6.37
N THR A 44 5.93 7.06 -7.26
CA THR A 44 5.37 7.41 -8.58
C THR A 44 6.24 6.90 -9.72
N GLU A 45 7.43 6.38 -9.41
CA GLU A 45 8.39 5.89 -10.37
C GLU A 45 7.85 4.66 -11.10
N PRO A 46 8.10 4.52 -12.42
CA PRO A 46 7.52 3.44 -13.22
C PRO A 46 7.87 2.03 -12.73
N GLU A 47 9.09 1.82 -12.26
CA GLU A 47 9.57 0.51 -11.81
C GLU A 47 8.87 0.03 -10.52
N PRO A 48 8.85 0.80 -9.40
CA PRO A 48 8.03 0.46 -8.23
C PRO A 48 6.55 0.25 -8.55
N VAL A 49 5.98 1.05 -9.45
CA VAL A 49 4.58 0.90 -9.88
C VAL A 49 4.37 -0.43 -10.61
N ALA A 50 5.25 -0.79 -11.53
CA ALA A 50 5.17 -2.05 -12.28
C ALA A 50 5.29 -3.26 -11.34
N GLU A 51 6.24 -3.23 -10.40
CA GLU A 51 6.41 -4.31 -9.43
C GLU A 51 5.19 -4.44 -8.50
N ALA A 52 4.62 -3.32 -8.04
CA ALA A 52 3.41 -3.35 -7.23
C ALA A 52 2.19 -3.90 -7.99
N VAL A 53 2.08 -3.60 -9.29
CA VAL A 53 1.04 -4.19 -10.16
C VAL A 53 1.25 -5.69 -10.31
N ARG A 54 2.50 -6.15 -10.51
CA ARG A 54 2.83 -7.58 -10.59
C ARG A 54 2.43 -8.33 -9.32
N ARG A 55 2.82 -7.82 -8.14
CA ARG A 55 2.46 -8.40 -6.83
C ARG A 55 0.95 -8.35 -6.57
N TYR A 56 0.27 -7.30 -7.02
CA TYR A 56 -1.19 -7.22 -6.93
C TYR A 56 -1.84 -8.32 -7.76
N ALA A 57 -1.41 -8.49 -9.02
CA ALA A 57 -1.95 -9.50 -9.92
C ALA A 57 -1.70 -10.92 -9.40
N GLU A 58 -0.52 -11.18 -8.84
CA GLU A 58 -0.18 -12.45 -8.19
C GLU A 58 -1.09 -12.74 -6.99
N ARG A 59 -1.32 -11.75 -6.11
CA ARG A 59 -2.14 -11.93 -4.91
C ARG A 59 -3.64 -12.08 -5.19
N TYR A 60 -4.16 -11.32 -6.16
CA TYR A 60 -5.60 -11.24 -6.43
C TYR A 60 -6.01 -12.00 -7.71
N GLU A 61 -5.08 -12.71 -8.33
CA GLU A 61 -5.27 -13.47 -9.58
C GLU A 61 -5.91 -12.63 -10.70
N ARG A 62 -5.62 -11.32 -10.70
CA ARG A 62 -6.23 -10.35 -11.60
C ARG A 62 -5.29 -9.21 -11.95
N THR A 63 -5.07 -9.01 -13.24
CA THR A 63 -4.35 -7.84 -13.76
C THR A 63 -5.24 -6.60 -13.70
N PRO A 64 -4.83 -5.54 -12.99
CA PRO A 64 -5.57 -4.29 -12.97
C PRO A 64 -5.42 -3.56 -14.31
N ALA A 65 -6.49 -2.94 -14.81
CA ALA A 65 -6.48 -2.22 -16.08
C ALA A 65 -5.38 -1.14 -16.13
N PRO A 66 -4.83 -0.80 -17.31
CA PRO A 66 -3.89 0.31 -17.43
C PRO A 66 -4.45 1.60 -16.82
N ASN A 67 -3.62 2.32 -16.07
CA ASN A 67 -4.04 3.52 -15.36
C ASN A 67 -2.86 4.49 -15.22
N PRO A 68 -2.88 5.64 -15.90
CA PRO A 68 -1.80 6.63 -15.84
C PRO A 68 -1.69 7.34 -14.48
N ASP A 69 -2.74 7.30 -13.66
CA ASP A 69 -2.76 7.91 -12.32
C ASP A 69 -2.36 6.94 -11.21
N ARG A 70 -1.92 5.72 -11.57
CA ARG A 70 -1.54 4.70 -10.60
C ARG A 70 -0.25 5.06 -9.89
N VAL A 71 -0.32 5.07 -8.57
CA VAL A 71 0.82 5.23 -7.66
C VAL A 71 0.86 4.07 -6.68
N VAL A 72 1.98 3.94 -5.97
CA VAL A 72 2.17 2.95 -4.92
C VAL A 72 2.27 3.66 -3.58
N ILE A 73 1.50 3.20 -2.59
CA ILE A 73 1.78 3.49 -1.19
C ILE A 73 2.64 2.33 -0.69
N GLU A 74 3.94 2.58 -0.57
CA GLU A 74 4.92 1.68 0.03
C GLU A 74 4.88 1.84 1.55
N ILE A 75 5.00 0.73 2.29
CA ILE A 75 4.97 0.75 3.75
C ILE A 75 6.21 0.02 4.26
N GLU A 76 7.11 0.75 4.90
CA GLU A 76 8.22 0.20 5.65
C GLU A 76 7.71 -0.28 7.01
N LEU A 77 7.67 -1.60 7.18
CA LEU A 77 7.09 -2.21 8.37
C LEU A 77 7.99 -2.00 9.60
N THR A 78 7.35 -1.61 10.69
CA THR A 78 7.99 -1.41 11.99
C THR A 78 7.43 -2.35 13.06
N ARG A 79 6.20 -2.82 12.90
CA ARG A 79 5.54 -3.73 13.83
C ARG A 79 4.50 -4.59 13.11
N ALA A 80 4.38 -5.83 13.57
CA ALA A 80 3.33 -6.76 13.15
C ALA A 80 2.64 -7.34 14.38
N MET A 81 1.31 -7.42 14.32
CA MET A 81 0.46 -8.04 15.35
C MET A 81 -0.53 -8.97 14.66
N GLY A 82 -0.99 -10.01 15.33
CA GLY A 82 -2.00 -10.90 14.76
C GLY A 82 -2.40 -12.05 15.66
N HIS A 83 -3.46 -12.74 15.23
CA HIS A 83 -3.90 -14.03 15.76
C HIS A 83 -4.13 -14.97 14.57
N GLY A 84 -3.52 -16.16 14.63
CA GLY A 84 -3.59 -17.21 13.61
C GLY A 84 -4.61 -18.30 13.93
#